data_AF-A0A0J1H3U5-F1
#
_entry.id   AF-A0A0J1H3U5-F1
#
_cell.length_a   1.000
_cell.length_b   1.000
_cell.length_c   1.000
_cell.angle_alpha   90.00
_cell.angle_beta   90.00
_cell.angle_gamma   90.00
#
_symmetry.space_group_name_H-M   'P 1'
#
loop_
_entity.id
_entity.type
_entity.pdbx_description
1 polymer ?
#
loop_
_entity_poly.entity_id
_entity_poly.type
_entity_poly.pdbx_seq_one_letter_code
_entity_poly.pdbx_strand_id
1 'polypeptide(L)'
;MRAMKGFTLIELLIALVILAIISLGIGSFLRFGADGYVSTVERERLQSEARFVTERLSREIRHAAPNSVAVKDGCLSFFPIYLSSFYLQQPTASSHSIGFIPRQQDVSMWTAEAGGQPAIKNLGVAVGLMNPAQYQDVLLPRAERAMIANGLGTLTYKHSLTTQSPGKRLYLVGKQVAFCFDGVSLTRQVQGSDTYVISKKLTQFAAVSEGAALNSNGLVHLEMTFTDPRSGERAHYNHSVQVINVQ
;
A
#
# COMPACT_ATOMS: atom_id res chain seq x y z
N MET A 1 19.43 -13.02 84.43
CA MET A 1 18.86 -13.83 83.32
C MET A 1 17.63 -13.10 82.81
N ARG A 2 17.62 -12.62 81.56
CA ARG A 2 16.43 -11.98 80.96
C ARG A 2 15.47 -13.07 80.52
N ALA A 3 14.24 -13.06 81.04
CA ALA A 3 13.18 -13.95 80.57
C ALA A 3 12.88 -13.64 79.09
N MET A 4 13.00 -14.65 78.22
CA MET A 4 12.51 -14.58 76.85
C MET A 4 11.00 -14.45 76.90
N LYS A 5 10.46 -13.28 76.55
CA LYS A 5 9.02 -13.08 76.38
C LYS A 5 8.60 -13.81 75.11
N GLY A 6 7.81 -14.88 75.25
CA GLY A 6 7.19 -15.57 74.12
C GLY A 6 6.08 -14.73 73.48
N PHE A 7 5.82 -14.96 72.20
CA PHE A 7 4.68 -14.37 71.48
C PHE A 7 3.35 -14.85 72.08
N THR A 8 2.39 -13.94 72.21
CA THR A 8 1.03 -14.32 72.63
C THR A 8 0.25 -14.89 71.44
N LEU A 9 -0.71 -15.79 71.71
CA LEU A 9 -1.56 -16.37 70.67
C LEU A 9 -2.35 -15.30 69.90
N ILE A 10 -2.72 -14.21 70.57
CA ILE A 10 -3.42 -13.07 69.97
C ILE A 10 -2.53 -12.32 68.98
N GLU A 11 -1.23 -12.18 69.28
CA GLU A 11 -0.28 -11.47 68.43
C GLU A 11 0.01 -12.25 67.15
N LEU A 12 0.11 -13.58 67.24
CA LEU A 12 0.20 -14.46 66.07
C LEU A 12 -1.06 -14.36 65.19
N LEU A 13 -2.25 -14.36 65.79
CA LEU A 13 -3.51 -14.28 65.07
C LEU A 13 -3.67 -12.95 64.32
N ILE A 14 -3.34 -11.82 64.98
CA ILE A 14 -3.38 -10.50 64.36
C ILE A 14 -2.36 -10.43 63.20
N ALA A 15 -1.15 -10.96 63.39
CA ALA A 15 -0.13 -10.98 62.33
C ALA A 15 -0.58 -11.77 61.10
N LEU A 16 -1.22 -12.94 61.29
CA LEU A 16 -1.77 -13.75 60.18
C LEU A 16 -2.88 -13.02 59.43
N VAL A 17 -3.79 -12.35 60.14
CA VAL A 17 -4.87 -11.57 59.52
C VAL A 17 -4.31 -10.41 58.70
N ILE A 18 -3.35 -9.66 59.26
CA ILE A 18 -2.71 -8.54 58.55
C ILE A 18 -1.97 -9.05 57.30
N LEU A 19 -1.22 -10.15 57.41
CA LEU A 19 -0.52 -10.75 56.29
C LEU A 19 -1.50 -11.16 55.18
N ALA A 20 -2.62 -11.79 55.52
CA ALA A 20 -3.65 -12.17 54.57
C ALA A 20 -4.21 -10.96 53.80
N ILE A 21 -4.56 -9.88 54.51
CA ILE A 21 -5.08 -8.65 53.89
C ILE A 21 -4.05 -8.02 52.95
N ILE A 22 -2.79 -7.91 53.39
CA ILE A 22 -1.71 -7.33 52.59
C ILE A 22 -1.44 -8.18 51.34
N SER A 23 -1.36 -9.51 51.48
CA SER A 23 -1.14 -10.42 50.35
C SER A 23 -2.24 -10.30 49.30
N LEU A 24 -3.51 -10.19 49.71
CA LEU A 24 -4.63 -9.95 48.80
C LEU A 24 -4.52 -8.58 48.12
N GLY A 25 -4.15 -7.54 48.88
CA GLY A 25 -3.92 -6.19 48.35
C GLY A 25 -2.84 -6.18 47.25
N ILE A 26 -1.66 -6.74 47.54
CA ILE A 26 -0.54 -6.82 46.60
C ILE A 26 -0.94 -7.66 45.37
N GLY A 27 -1.59 -8.81 45.58
CA GLY A 27 -2.03 -9.68 44.48
C GLY A 27 -2.99 -8.96 43.53
N SER A 28 -3.94 -8.20 44.08
CA SER A 28 -4.88 -7.41 43.26
C SER A 28 -4.16 -6.30 42.49
N PHE A 29 -3.25 -5.56 43.13
CA PHE A 29 -2.51 -4.47 42.50
C PHE A 29 -1.62 -4.96 41.34
N LEU A 30 -0.92 -6.09 41.53
CA LEU A 30 -0.10 -6.70 40.49
C LEU A 30 -0.95 -7.15 39.30
N ARG A 31 -2.13 -7.74 39.55
CA ARG A 31 -3.06 -8.13 38.50
C ARG A 31 -3.53 -6.91 37.69
N PHE A 32 -3.98 -5.86 38.37
CA PHE A 32 -4.38 -4.62 37.68
C PHE A 32 -3.25 -4.01 36.85
N GLY A 33 -2.02 -4.01 37.37
CA GLY A 33 -0.84 -3.56 36.64
C GLY A 33 -0.55 -4.41 35.39
N ALA A 34 -0.65 -5.74 35.51
CA ALA A 34 -0.46 -6.65 34.40
C ALA A 34 -1.55 -6.50 33.31
N ASP A 35 -2.83 -6.41 33.72
CA ASP A 35 -3.96 -6.24 32.81
C ASP A 35 -3.85 -4.89 32.05
N GLY A 36 -3.46 -3.81 32.75
CA GLY A 36 -3.23 -2.50 32.14
C GLY A 36 -2.05 -2.50 31.15
N TYR A 37 -0.97 -3.21 31.48
CA TYR A 37 0.17 -3.36 30.57
C TYR A 37 -0.23 -4.13 29.30
N VAL A 38 -0.93 -5.27 29.43
CA VAL A 38 -1.38 -6.06 28.27
C VAL A 38 -2.31 -5.25 27.39
N SER A 39 -3.29 -4.55 27.96
CA SER A 39 -4.21 -3.69 27.21
C SER A 39 -3.47 -2.59 26.44
N THR A 40 -2.47 -1.95 27.07
CA THR A 40 -1.66 -0.91 26.43
C THR A 40 -0.88 -1.46 25.23
N VAL A 41 -0.25 -2.63 25.40
CA VAL A 41 0.53 -3.27 24.33
C VAL A 41 -0.38 -3.73 23.17
N GLU A 42 -1.58 -4.23 23.46
CA GLU A 42 -2.54 -4.63 22.41
C GLU A 42 -3.01 -3.44 21.58
N ARG A 43 -3.31 -2.33 22.24
CA ARG A 43 -3.65 -1.06 21.60
C ARG A 43 -2.52 -0.55 20.71
N GLU A 44 -1.29 -0.56 21.22
CA GLU A 44 -0.11 -0.15 20.46
C GLU A 44 0.09 -1.00 19.19
N ARG A 45 -0.10 -2.32 19.31
CA ARG A 45 -0.03 -3.25 18.16
C ARG A 45 -1.11 -2.96 17.12
N LEU A 46 -2.35 -2.71 17.55
CA LEU A 46 -3.46 -2.38 16.64
C LEU A 46 -3.18 -1.08 15.86
N GLN A 47 -2.72 -0.04 16.55
CA GLN A 47 -2.35 1.25 15.94
C GLN A 47 -1.16 1.11 14.98
N SER A 48 -0.15 0.32 15.36
CA SER A 48 1.02 0.05 14.51
C SER A 48 0.65 -0.67 13.22
N GLU A 49 -0.21 -1.68 13.30
CA GLU A 49 -0.72 -2.39 12.12
C GLU A 49 -1.52 -1.44 11.22
N ALA A 50 -2.42 -0.64 11.78
CA ALA A 50 -3.20 0.31 11.02
C ALA A 50 -2.33 1.36 10.30
N ARG A 51 -1.31 1.89 10.97
CA ARG A 51 -0.33 2.79 10.36
C ARG A 51 0.45 2.09 9.23
N PHE A 52 0.90 0.86 9.45
CA PHE A 52 1.59 0.08 8.43
C PHE A 52 0.73 -0.11 7.17
N VAL A 53 -0.53 -0.52 7.32
CA VAL A 53 -1.46 -0.69 6.20
C VAL A 53 -1.66 0.63 5.45
N THR A 54 -1.94 1.71 6.19
CA THR A 54 -2.18 3.03 5.61
C THR A 54 -0.97 3.53 4.81
N GLU A 55 0.23 3.43 5.39
CA GLU A 55 1.48 3.84 4.73
C GLU A 55 1.78 3.00 3.50
N ARG A 56 1.58 1.67 3.59
CA ARG A 56 1.79 0.77 2.45
C ARG A 56 0.86 1.11 1.28
N LEU A 57 -0.45 1.23 1.56
CA LEU A 57 -1.44 1.57 0.54
C LEU A 57 -1.14 2.94 -0.05
N SER A 58 -0.90 3.96 0.79
CA SER A 58 -0.54 5.32 0.36
C SER A 58 0.69 5.31 -0.56
N ARG A 59 1.75 4.59 -0.20
CA ARG A 59 2.98 4.53 -0.98
C ARG A 59 2.79 3.88 -2.33
N GLU A 60 2.06 2.77 -2.40
CA GLU A 60 1.81 2.10 -3.69
C GLU A 60 0.84 2.88 -4.58
N ILE A 61 -0.24 3.44 -4.02
CA ILE A 61 -1.24 4.24 -4.74
C ILE A 61 -0.62 5.52 -5.32
N ARG A 62 0.31 6.17 -4.61
CA ARG A 62 1.05 7.34 -5.13
C ARG A 62 1.84 7.06 -6.40
N HIS A 63 2.18 5.79 -6.65
CA HIS A 63 2.84 5.34 -7.87
C HIS A 63 1.87 4.75 -8.90
N ALA A 64 0.57 4.93 -8.72
CA ALA A 64 -0.41 4.56 -9.74
C ALA A 64 -0.25 5.41 -11.00
N ALA A 65 -0.44 4.78 -12.16
CA ALA A 65 -0.46 5.45 -13.43
C ALA A 65 -1.67 6.38 -13.51
N PRO A 66 -1.54 7.52 -14.22
CA PRO A 66 -2.62 8.47 -14.40
C PRO A 66 -3.93 7.80 -14.84
N ASN A 67 -5.06 8.12 -14.19
CA ASN A 67 -6.39 7.58 -14.52
C ASN A 67 -6.50 6.05 -14.54
N SER A 68 -5.54 5.32 -13.95
CA SER A 68 -5.55 3.85 -13.92
C SER A 68 -6.28 3.27 -12.71
N VAL A 69 -6.58 4.11 -11.71
CA VAL A 69 -7.23 3.67 -10.47
C VAL A 69 -8.69 3.36 -10.72
N ALA A 70 -9.11 2.15 -10.36
CA ALA A 70 -10.48 1.69 -10.37
C ALA A 70 -10.85 1.05 -9.03
N VAL A 71 -12.07 1.32 -8.56
CA VAL A 71 -12.66 0.60 -7.42
C VAL A 71 -13.81 -0.25 -7.94
N LYS A 72 -13.77 -1.56 -7.67
CA LYS A 72 -14.83 -2.49 -8.04
C LYS A 72 -14.86 -3.66 -7.06
N ASP A 73 -16.05 -4.08 -6.64
CA ASP A 73 -16.28 -5.29 -5.83
C ASP A 73 -15.42 -5.38 -4.55
N GLY A 74 -15.24 -4.25 -3.84
CA GLY A 74 -14.40 -4.20 -2.63
C GLY A 74 -12.90 -4.23 -2.88
N CYS A 75 -12.48 -4.14 -4.15
CA CYS A 75 -11.08 -4.05 -4.57
C CYS A 75 -10.75 -2.66 -5.12
N LEU A 76 -9.65 -2.08 -4.64
CA LEU A 76 -8.99 -0.93 -5.24
C LEU A 76 -7.87 -1.44 -6.15
N SER A 77 -7.94 -1.20 -7.45
CA SER A 77 -6.96 -1.66 -8.43
C SER A 77 -6.36 -0.52 -9.23
N PHE A 78 -5.10 -0.67 -9.65
CA PHE A 78 -4.38 0.31 -10.46
C PHE A 78 -3.17 -0.33 -11.16
N PHE A 79 -2.56 0.41 -12.07
CA PHE A 79 -1.34 -0.01 -12.75
C PHE A 79 -0.16 0.83 -12.24
N PRO A 80 0.89 0.25 -11.64
CA PRO A 80 2.00 1.01 -11.11
C PRO A 80 2.90 1.54 -12.23
N ILE A 81 3.38 2.78 -12.09
CA ILE A 81 4.38 3.37 -12.99
C ILE A 81 5.74 2.73 -12.70
N TYR A 82 6.36 2.16 -13.73
CA TYR A 82 7.73 1.66 -13.68
C TYR A 82 8.72 2.73 -14.14
N LEU A 83 8.47 3.36 -15.30
CA LEU A 83 9.26 4.46 -15.84
C LEU A 83 8.36 5.54 -16.43
N SER A 84 8.84 6.77 -16.46
CA SER A 84 8.13 7.91 -17.04
C SER A 84 9.10 8.81 -17.81
N SER A 85 8.65 9.37 -18.92
CA SER A 85 9.43 10.28 -19.75
C SER A 85 8.51 11.22 -20.54
N PHE A 86 9.11 12.15 -21.29
CA PHE A 86 8.44 12.95 -22.30
C PHE A 86 8.76 12.42 -23.69
N TYR A 87 7.74 12.29 -24.54
CA TYR A 87 7.93 11.93 -25.94
C TYR A 87 8.16 13.16 -26.82
N LEU A 88 8.92 12.98 -27.89
CA LEU A 88 9.30 14.06 -28.80
C LEU A 88 8.28 14.26 -29.92
N GLN A 89 7.84 13.15 -30.52
CA GLN A 89 6.89 13.13 -31.64
C GLN A 89 5.59 12.46 -31.25
N GLN A 90 4.49 12.98 -31.78
CA GLN A 90 3.16 12.42 -31.54
C GLN A 90 3.10 10.97 -32.02
N PRO A 91 2.69 10.01 -31.18
CA PRO A 91 2.45 8.65 -31.64
C PRO A 91 1.35 8.66 -32.72
N THR A 92 1.63 7.94 -33.80
CA THR A 92 0.71 7.71 -34.91
C THR A 92 0.37 6.24 -34.98
N ALA A 93 -0.84 5.90 -35.45
CA ALA A 93 -1.29 4.52 -35.50
C ALA A 93 -0.43 3.59 -36.39
N SER A 94 0.38 4.14 -37.30
CA SER A 94 1.29 3.37 -38.16
C SER A 94 2.71 3.20 -37.60
N SER A 95 3.07 3.91 -36.52
CA SER A 95 4.40 3.81 -35.92
C SER A 95 4.39 2.85 -34.74
N HIS A 96 5.43 2.02 -34.66
CA HIS A 96 5.70 1.11 -33.54
C HIS A 96 6.91 1.57 -32.72
N SER A 97 7.31 2.83 -32.91
CA SER A 97 8.37 3.46 -32.13
C SER A 97 7.99 4.88 -31.73
N ILE A 98 8.57 5.33 -30.62
CA ILE A 98 8.40 6.69 -30.12
C ILE A 98 9.72 7.19 -29.54
N GLY A 99 10.11 8.40 -29.96
CA GLY A 99 11.26 9.09 -29.39
C GLY A 99 10.93 9.67 -28.03
N PHE A 100 11.83 9.55 -27.06
CA PHE A 100 11.64 10.03 -25.69
C PHE A 100 12.91 10.64 -25.09
N ILE A 101 12.76 11.42 -24.02
CA ILE A 101 13.85 12.05 -23.29
C ILE A 101 14.09 11.29 -21.97
N PRO A 102 15.10 10.40 -21.88
CA PRO A 102 15.39 9.69 -20.64
C PRO A 102 15.84 10.68 -19.55
N ARG A 103 15.42 10.45 -18.31
CA ARG A 103 16.07 11.08 -17.15
C ARG A 103 17.45 10.44 -16.98
N GLN A 104 18.50 11.23 -16.75
CA GLN A 104 19.87 10.73 -16.66
C GLN A 104 20.03 9.58 -15.65
N GLN A 105 19.37 9.69 -14.50
CA GLN A 105 19.39 8.66 -13.45
C GLN A 105 18.66 7.34 -13.81
N ASP A 106 17.80 7.36 -14.85
CA ASP A 106 17.00 6.22 -15.25
C ASP A 106 17.51 5.53 -16.53
N VAL A 107 18.53 6.09 -17.21
CA VAL A 107 19.02 5.61 -18.52
C VAL A 107 19.27 4.10 -18.50
N SER A 108 19.94 3.61 -17.46
CA SER A 108 20.21 2.18 -17.28
C SER A 108 18.93 1.37 -17.17
N MET A 109 17.84 1.85 -16.56
CA MET A 109 16.59 1.11 -16.44
C MET A 109 15.83 0.97 -17.76
N TRP A 110 16.00 1.92 -18.69
CA TRP A 110 15.40 1.84 -20.03
C TRP A 110 16.10 0.80 -20.92
N THR A 111 17.43 0.66 -20.78
CA THR A 111 18.25 -0.19 -21.65
C THR A 111 18.76 -1.47 -20.98
N ALA A 112 18.65 -1.60 -19.66
CA ALA A 112 19.16 -2.74 -18.92
C ALA A 112 18.45 -4.03 -19.35
N GLU A 113 19.21 -5.11 -19.36
CA GLU A 113 18.68 -6.46 -19.52
C GLU A 113 18.72 -7.17 -18.15
N ALA A 114 17.55 -7.51 -17.61
CA ALA A 114 17.45 -8.33 -16.42
C ALA A 114 17.40 -9.81 -16.84
N GLY A 115 18.44 -10.59 -16.51
CA GLY A 115 18.48 -12.02 -16.78
C GLY A 115 18.43 -12.39 -18.27
N GLY A 116 18.99 -11.55 -19.15
CA GLY A 116 19.01 -11.76 -20.61
C GLY A 116 17.74 -11.33 -21.36
N GLN A 117 16.85 -10.55 -20.72
CA GLN A 117 15.71 -9.90 -21.36
C GLN A 117 15.70 -8.40 -21.01
N PRO A 118 15.30 -7.49 -21.92
CA PRO A 118 15.17 -6.07 -21.59
C PRO A 118 14.28 -5.88 -20.36
N ALA A 119 14.74 -5.10 -19.38
CA ALA A 119 14.03 -4.83 -18.12
C ALA A 119 12.64 -4.21 -18.35
N ILE A 120 12.48 -3.50 -19.47
CA ILE A 120 11.22 -2.90 -19.89
C ILE A 120 10.31 -3.83 -20.71
N LYS A 121 10.78 -5.02 -21.09
CA LYS A 121 10.05 -5.92 -21.99
C LYS A 121 8.70 -6.30 -21.37
N ASN A 122 7.65 -6.24 -22.17
CA ASN A 122 6.26 -6.53 -21.82
C ASN A 122 5.61 -5.53 -20.83
N LEU A 123 6.29 -4.44 -20.45
CA LEU A 123 5.63 -3.34 -19.74
C LEU A 123 4.59 -2.68 -20.66
N GLY A 124 3.47 -2.24 -20.09
CA GLY A 124 2.46 -1.49 -20.82
C GLY A 124 2.98 -0.11 -21.17
N VAL A 125 2.73 0.35 -22.39
CA VAL A 125 3.06 1.70 -22.85
C VAL A 125 1.78 2.53 -22.79
N ALA A 126 1.74 3.49 -21.88
CA ALA A 126 0.56 4.33 -21.64
C ALA A 126 0.86 5.78 -22.04
N VAL A 127 0.02 6.31 -22.92
CA VAL A 127 0.05 7.70 -23.41
C VAL A 127 -1.39 8.19 -23.49
N GLY A 128 -1.77 9.28 -22.81
CA GLY A 128 -3.09 9.89 -22.99
C GLY A 128 -4.28 9.05 -22.53
N LEU A 129 -4.09 8.06 -21.64
CA LEU A 129 -5.17 7.18 -21.20
C LEU A 129 -6.09 7.90 -20.21
N MET A 130 -7.39 7.86 -20.46
CA MET A 130 -8.41 8.64 -19.74
C MET A 130 -9.17 7.82 -18.70
N ASN A 131 -9.18 6.49 -18.83
CA ASN A 131 -9.90 5.64 -17.89
C ASN A 131 -9.19 4.30 -17.66
N PRO A 132 -9.51 3.60 -16.55
CA PRO A 132 -8.87 2.34 -16.19
C PRO A 132 -9.09 1.20 -17.20
N ALA A 133 -10.19 1.22 -17.96
CA ALA A 133 -10.50 0.16 -18.92
C ALA A 133 -9.48 0.11 -20.07
N GLN A 134 -8.92 1.26 -20.46
CA GLN A 134 -7.88 1.32 -21.50
C GLN A 134 -6.57 0.64 -21.08
N TYR A 135 -6.29 0.52 -19.77
CA TYR A 135 -5.12 -0.20 -19.28
C TYR A 135 -5.29 -1.73 -19.33
N GLN A 136 -6.53 -2.21 -19.38
CA GLN A 136 -6.86 -3.63 -19.48
C GLN A 136 -7.04 -4.09 -20.92
N ASP A 137 -6.93 -3.19 -21.90
CA ASP A 137 -7.05 -3.51 -23.31
C ASP A 137 -5.98 -4.52 -23.72
N VAL A 138 -6.41 -5.60 -24.39
CA VAL A 138 -5.52 -6.61 -24.97
C VAL A 138 -4.57 -5.98 -26.01
N LEU A 139 -5.02 -4.91 -26.66
CA LEU A 139 -4.25 -4.13 -27.62
C LEU A 139 -3.41 -3.02 -26.98
N LEU A 140 -3.39 -2.90 -25.64
CA LEU A 140 -2.51 -1.94 -24.97
C LEU A 140 -1.07 -2.18 -25.43
N PRO A 141 -0.39 -1.17 -26.00
CA PRO A 141 0.94 -1.38 -26.55
C PRO A 141 1.94 -1.85 -25.49
N ARG A 142 2.84 -2.76 -25.89
CA ARG A 142 3.80 -3.39 -24.98
C ARG A 142 5.23 -3.07 -25.40
N ALA A 143 6.02 -2.56 -24.47
CA ALA A 143 7.43 -2.26 -24.72
C ALA A 143 8.20 -3.52 -25.10
N GLU A 144 9.01 -3.43 -26.15
CA GLU A 144 9.91 -4.51 -26.57
C GLU A 144 11.36 -4.23 -26.19
N ARG A 145 11.82 -3.02 -26.52
CA ARG A 145 13.20 -2.56 -26.31
C ARG A 145 13.25 -1.03 -26.34
N ALA A 146 14.28 -0.47 -25.72
CA ALA A 146 14.62 0.94 -25.88
C ALA A 146 16.11 1.07 -26.20
N MET A 147 16.44 2.01 -27.07
CA MET A 147 17.82 2.37 -27.39
C MET A 147 18.02 3.84 -27.03
N ILE A 148 19.14 4.18 -26.40
CA ILE A 148 19.48 5.56 -26.05
C ILE A 148 20.80 5.92 -26.72
N ALA A 149 20.80 7.00 -27.49
CA ALA A 149 21.97 7.56 -28.17
C ALA A 149 21.93 9.08 -28.09
N ASN A 150 23.07 9.71 -27.79
CA ASN A 150 23.20 11.17 -27.72
C ASN A 150 22.15 11.86 -26.83
N GLY A 151 21.76 11.22 -25.72
CA GLY A 151 20.77 11.75 -24.78
C GLY A 151 19.30 11.61 -25.21
N LEU A 152 19.02 11.00 -26.36
CA LEU A 152 17.67 10.71 -26.83
C LEU A 152 17.41 9.21 -26.84
N GLY A 153 16.22 8.82 -26.41
CA GLY A 153 15.73 7.45 -26.41
C GLY A 153 14.79 7.17 -27.57
N THR A 154 14.80 5.96 -28.08
CA THR A 154 13.75 5.42 -28.97
C THR A 154 13.20 4.16 -28.33
N LEU A 155 11.91 4.18 -27.97
CA LEU A 155 11.18 3.04 -27.44
C LEU A 155 10.46 2.35 -28.60
N THR A 156 10.68 1.04 -28.77
CA THR A 156 9.92 0.18 -29.68
C THR A 156 8.88 -0.60 -28.90
N TYR A 157 7.67 -0.72 -29.43
CA TYR A 157 6.55 -1.39 -28.79
C TYR A 157 5.69 -2.17 -29.78
N LYS A 158 4.98 -3.19 -29.27
CA LYS A 158 3.96 -3.94 -30.01
C LYS A 158 2.64 -3.20 -29.98
N HIS A 159 1.86 -3.31 -31.06
CA HIS A 159 0.58 -2.63 -31.28
C HIS A 159 0.69 -1.10 -31.38
N SER A 160 -0.26 -0.50 -32.07
CA SER A 160 -0.26 0.92 -32.36
C SER A 160 -0.70 1.75 -31.15
N LEU A 161 -0.01 2.86 -30.89
CA LEU A 161 -0.51 3.89 -30.00
C LEU A 161 -1.52 4.76 -30.77
N THR A 162 -2.75 4.82 -30.28
CA THR A 162 -3.85 5.61 -30.88
C THR A 162 -4.20 6.85 -30.08
N THR A 163 -3.71 6.94 -28.85
CA THR A 163 -3.98 8.02 -27.90
C THR A 163 -2.81 8.99 -27.77
N GLN A 164 -3.13 10.19 -27.30
CA GLN A 164 -2.22 11.33 -27.27
C GLN A 164 -2.29 11.98 -25.88
N SER A 165 -1.14 12.30 -25.29
CA SER A 165 -1.09 13.06 -24.03
C SER A 165 -0.79 14.54 -24.34
N PRO A 166 -1.63 15.49 -23.88
CA PRO A 166 -1.41 16.92 -24.10
C PRO A 166 -0.06 17.43 -23.58
N GLY A 167 0.38 16.95 -22.42
CA GLY A 167 1.68 17.26 -21.81
C GLY A 167 2.87 16.46 -22.35
N LYS A 168 2.70 15.74 -23.48
CA LYS A 168 3.73 14.89 -24.12
C LYS A 168 4.35 13.84 -23.21
N ARG A 169 3.60 13.28 -22.26
CA ARG A 169 4.06 12.28 -21.29
C ARG A 169 3.90 10.86 -21.81
N LEU A 170 4.88 10.04 -21.48
CA LEU A 170 4.99 8.62 -21.78
C LEU A 170 5.23 7.87 -20.49
N TYR A 171 4.42 6.84 -20.21
CA TYR A 171 4.57 5.99 -19.04
C TYR A 171 4.79 4.53 -19.46
N LEU A 172 5.75 3.87 -18.83
CA LEU A 172 5.83 2.42 -18.81
C LEU A 172 5.20 1.93 -17.52
N VAL A 173 4.17 1.10 -17.64
CA VAL A 173 3.38 0.60 -16.52
C VAL A 173 3.56 -0.91 -16.32
N GLY A 174 3.58 -1.31 -15.05
CA GLY A 174 3.71 -2.70 -14.65
C GLY A 174 2.42 -3.51 -14.81
N LYS A 175 2.39 -4.67 -14.15
CA LYS A 175 1.18 -5.48 -14.01
C LYS A 175 0.19 -4.79 -13.07
N GLN A 176 -1.10 -5.05 -13.27
CA GLN A 176 -2.15 -4.55 -12.38
C GLN A 176 -1.92 -5.02 -10.95
N VAL A 177 -2.02 -4.09 -10.00
CA VAL A 177 -2.01 -4.34 -8.56
C VAL A 177 -3.41 -4.06 -8.04
N ALA A 178 -3.93 -4.92 -7.17
CA ALA A 178 -5.20 -4.73 -6.50
C ALA A 178 -5.09 -4.96 -4.99
N PHE A 179 -5.73 -4.12 -4.21
CA PHE A 179 -5.99 -4.31 -2.79
C PHE A 179 -7.44 -4.71 -2.61
N CYS A 180 -7.67 -5.94 -2.17
CA CYS A 180 -9.01 -6.54 -2.06
C CYS A 180 -9.30 -6.90 -0.62
N PHE A 181 -10.48 -6.48 -0.14
CA PHE A 181 -11.00 -6.90 1.15
C PHE A 181 -12.14 -7.90 0.93
N ASP A 182 -11.97 -9.11 1.47
CA ASP A 182 -12.92 -10.22 1.32
C ASP A 182 -13.89 -10.36 2.52
N GLY A 183 -13.88 -9.39 3.44
CA GLY A 183 -14.63 -9.45 4.70
C GLY A 183 -13.83 -9.99 5.89
N VAL A 184 -12.69 -10.65 5.64
CA VAL A 184 -11.84 -11.27 6.67
C VAL A 184 -10.42 -10.71 6.65
N SER A 185 -9.89 -10.45 5.47
CA SER A 185 -8.52 -10.01 5.30
C SER A 185 -8.37 -9.02 4.15
N LEU A 186 -7.47 -8.06 4.34
CA LEU A 186 -6.99 -7.23 3.25
C LEU A 186 -5.87 -7.97 2.55
N THR A 187 -6.05 -8.26 1.28
CA THR A 187 -5.05 -8.91 0.43
C THR A 187 -4.55 -7.95 -0.63
N ARG A 188 -3.31 -8.14 -1.06
CA ARG A 188 -2.79 -7.53 -2.27
C ARG A 188 -2.58 -8.61 -3.32
N GLN A 189 -3.04 -8.34 -4.52
CA GLN A 189 -2.96 -9.22 -5.67
C GLN A 189 -2.18 -8.54 -6.80
N VAL A 190 -1.31 -9.28 -7.48
CA VAL A 190 -0.70 -8.85 -8.75
C VAL A 190 -1.25 -9.71 -9.86
N GLN A 191 -1.87 -9.09 -10.87
CA GLN A 191 -2.48 -9.76 -12.02
C GLN A 191 -3.50 -10.85 -11.65
N GLY A 192 -4.08 -10.78 -10.45
CA GLY A 192 -5.03 -11.78 -9.94
C GLY A 192 -4.42 -13.13 -9.53
N SER A 193 -3.09 -13.30 -9.58
CA SER A 193 -2.42 -14.56 -9.20
C SER A 193 -1.61 -14.42 -7.91
N ASP A 194 -0.68 -13.46 -7.86
CA ASP A 194 0.26 -13.34 -6.74
C ASP A 194 -0.41 -12.61 -5.59
N THR A 195 -1.02 -13.38 -4.68
CA THR A 195 -1.82 -12.88 -3.58
C THR A 195 -1.07 -13.02 -2.26
N TYR A 196 -1.03 -11.96 -1.46
CA TYR A 196 -0.57 -12.03 -0.08
C TYR A 196 -1.43 -11.17 0.85
N VAL A 197 -1.53 -11.62 2.10
CA VAL A 197 -2.30 -10.93 3.14
C VAL A 197 -1.50 -9.74 3.68
N ILE A 198 -2.12 -8.56 3.69
CA ILE A 198 -1.59 -7.35 4.32
C ILE A 198 -2.00 -7.29 5.79
N SER A 199 -3.28 -7.53 6.08
CA SER A 199 -3.83 -7.45 7.43
C SER A 199 -5.03 -8.37 7.57
N LYS A 200 -5.18 -8.95 8.78
CA LYS A 200 -6.38 -9.70 9.21
C LYS A 200 -7.16 -8.97 10.30
N LYS A 201 -6.64 -7.85 10.80
CA LYS A 201 -7.34 -7.01 11.79
C LYS A 201 -8.23 -5.97 11.13
N LEU A 202 -8.11 -5.76 9.82
CA LEU A 202 -9.02 -4.93 9.07
C LEU A 202 -10.39 -5.60 8.99
N THR A 203 -11.43 -4.88 9.42
CA THR A 203 -12.82 -5.35 9.47
C THR A 203 -13.74 -4.59 8.53
N GLN A 204 -13.30 -3.42 8.06
CA GLN A 204 -13.99 -2.63 7.05
C GLN A 204 -12.96 -1.94 6.18
N PHE A 205 -13.19 -2.00 4.87
CA PHE A 205 -12.41 -1.32 3.84
C PHE A 205 -13.36 -0.70 2.84
N ALA A 206 -13.31 0.61 2.69
CA ALA A 206 -13.97 1.33 1.60
C ALA A 206 -12.95 2.23 0.92
N ALA A 207 -12.99 2.23 -0.41
CA ALA A 207 -12.16 3.10 -1.23
C ALA A 207 -13.05 3.84 -2.23
N VAL A 208 -12.79 5.12 -2.43
CA VAL A 208 -13.45 5.94 -3.46
C VAL A 208 -12.37 6.66 -4.24
N SER A 209 -12.51 6.68 -5.58
CA SER A 209 -11.59 7.39 -6.47
C SER A 209 -12.32 8.55 -7.13
N GLU A 210 -11.83 9.77 -6.89
CA GLU A 210 -12.36 11.02 -7.43
C GLU A 210 -11.34 11.70 -8.36
N GLY A 211 -11.81 12.53 -9.30
CA GLY A 211 -10.93 13.40 -10.10
C GLY A 211 -10.24 12.76 -11.30
N ALA A 212 -10.82 11.73 -11.92
CA ALA A 212 -10.32 11.12 -13.15
C ALA A 212 -10.53 12.03 -14.38
N ALA A 213 -9.72 13.08 -14.52
CA ALA A 213 -9.62 13.88 -15.74
C ALA A 213 -8.15 14.13 -16.10
N LEU A 214 -7.86 14.31 -17.40
CA LEU A 214 -6.50 14.45 -17.94
C LEU A 214 -5.67 15.59 -17.32
N ASN A 215 -6.35 16.62 -16.81
CA ASN A 215 -5.73 17.85 -16.33
C ASN A 215 -5.91 18.10 -14.82
N SER A 216 -6.53 17.18 -14.09
CA SER A 216 -6.72 17.29 -12.64
C SER A 216 -6.16 16.08 -11.94
N ASN A 217 -5.43 16.28 -10.84
CA ASN A 217 -4.98 15.16 -10.02
C ASN A 217 -6.19 14.36 -9.50
N GLY A 218 -6.03 13.05 -9.47
CA GLY A 218 -6.99 12.15 -8.84
C GLY A 218 -6.76 12.12 -7.34
N LEU A 219 -7.78 11.73 -6.61
CA LEU A 219 -7.70 11.54 -5.17
C LEU A 219 -8.43 10.26 -4.78
N VAL A 220 -7.74 9.43 -4.02
CA VAL A 220 -8.26 8.16 -3.50
C VAL A 220 -8.52 8.34 -2.02
N HIS A 221 -9.80 8.31 -1.65
CA HIS A 221 -10.23 8.27 -0.26
C HIS A 221 -10.27 6.83 0.23
N LEU A 222 -9.62 6.56 1.36
CA LEU A 222 -9.57 5.26 2.02
C LEU A 222 -10.20 5.38 3.40
N GLU A 223 -11.24 4.60 3.63
CA GLU A 223 -11.85 4.43 4.94
C GLU A 223 -11.60 3.00 5.44
N MET A 224 -10.99 2.89 6.62
CA MET A 224 -10.51 1.64 7.17
C MET A 224 -10.87 1.54 8.65
N THR A 225 -11.41 0.39 9.05
CA THR A 225 -11.62 0.08 10.46
C THR A 225 -10.87 -1.18 10.86
N PHE A 226 -10.00 -1.06 11.86
CA PHE A 226 -9.27 -2.17 12.46
C PHE A 226 -9.92 -2.54 13.78
N THR A 227 -10.04 -3.83 14.04
CA THR A 227 -10.59 -4.34 15.31
C THR A 227 -9.66 -5.42 15.86
N ASP A 228 -9.28 -5.32 17.14
CA ASP A 228 -8.58 -6.43 17.79
C ASP A 228 -9.60 -7.50 18.22
N PRO A 229 -9.47 -8.75 17.76
CA PRO A 229 -10.43 -9.81 18.06
C PRO A 229 -10.46 -10.22 19.53
N ARG A 230 -9.42 -9.89 20.33
CA ARG A 230 -9.34 -10.28 21.75
C ARG A 230 -9.92 -9.20 22.67
N SER A 231 -9.55 -7.94 22.46
CA SER A 231 -10.01 -6.83 23.30
C SER A 231 -11.30 -6.17 22.81
N GLY A 232 -11.67 -6.36 21.53
CA GLY A 232 -12.77 -5.65 20.89
C GLY A 232 -12.47 -4.17 20.60
N GLU A 233 -11.23 -3.72 20.83
CA GLU A 233 -10.83 -2.34 20.55
C GLU A 233 -10.88 -2.06 19.05
N ARG A 234 -11.39 -0.88 18.69
CA ARG A 234 -11.54 -0.43 17.30
C ARG A 234 -10.71 0.81 17.03
N ALA A 235 -10.09 0.85 15.86
CA ALA A 235 -9.37 2.02 15.35
C ALA A 235 -9.88 2.38 13.96
N HIS A 236 -10.36 3.61 13.81
CA HIS A 236 -10.90 4.14 12.56
C HIS A 236 -9.87 5.05 11.89
N TYR A 237 -9.66 4.85 10.59
CA TYR A 237 -8.74 5.63 9.78
C TYR A 237 -9.44 6.12 8.52
N ASN A 238 -9.33 7.42 8.28
CA ASN A 238 -9.69 8.03 7.00
C ASN A 238 -8.43 8.69 6.44
N HIS A 239 -8.02 8.27 5.24
CA HIS A 239 -6.81 8.75 4.61
C HIS A 239 -7.07 9.06 3.14
N SER A 240 -6.49 10.16 2.67
CA SER A 240 -6.62 10.60 1.29
C SER A 240 -5.27 10.57 0.61
N VAL A 241 -5.22 9.91 -0.55
CA VAL A 241 -4.00 9.73 -1.33
C VAL A 241 -4.17 10.42 -2.67
N GLN A 242 -3.31 11.40 -2.96
CA GLN A 242 -3.28 12.04 -4.26
C GLN A 242 -2.62 11.14 -5.29
N VAL A 243 -3.25 11.00 -6.46
CA VAL A 243 -2.73 10.32 -7.64
C VAL A 243 -2.47 11.37 -8.72
N ILE A 244 -1.24 11.42 -9.19
CA ILE A 244 -0.84 12.45 -10.16
C ILE A 244 -1.34 12.05 -11.53
N ASN A 245 -2.43 12.69 -11.97
CA ASN A 245 -3.09 12.40 -13.25
C ASN A 245 -2.70 13.37 -14.38
N VAL A 246 -1.87 14.38 -14.10
CA VAL A 246 -1.47 15.36 -15.12
C VAL A 246 -0.79 14.63 -16.27
N GLN A 247 -1.32 14.76 -17.49
CA GLN A 247 -0.84 14.08 -18.69
C GLN A 247 -0.44 15.04 -19.79
#